data_AF-A0AAD8YC43-F1
#
_entry.id   AF-A0AAD8YC43-F1
#
_cell.length_a   1.000
_cell.length_b   1.000
_cell.length_c   1.000
_cell.angle_alpha   90.00
_cell.angle_beta   90.00
_cell.angle_gamma   90.00
#
_symmetry.space_group_name_H-M   'P 1'
#
loop_
_entity.id
_entity.type
_entity.pdbx_description
1 polymer ?
#
loop_
_entity_poly.entity_id
_entity_poly.type
_entity_poly.pdbx_seq_one_letter_code
_entity_poly.pdbx_strand_id
1 'polypeptide(L)'
;MSTKSNNTQKNLSKVLTVTFFALTLATPASGHTLLRSGDLPIPDQEASTNADADSATAISLIGTEWQAYEIEGEPLVPTKRGDITLFFDSSSVSGFAGCNGFSAEWETVPVLDSTPTMFSTGMLRSNRVYCGEVIMQQEGTFLEALRQESTAYSVSGNGDELTLYATAVGEDNNSDAPHSSLHVGRPLVRLVRISSMDIISEEDDQGSNIDSRGEGERDTKGNFDDKIDDGNRIFQHDNGVIRSMFDIEGWKWELASIKGYEAFVDRSPVTLSFDKDSISGFDGCNTIFGSLDILSIRVAPRHRTIMNAFRVDQLGGTRRGCPGAAGKQASMLRSILNTDQIIYDVKVSDLGVAELELYTKEANPDGSRSRGELLAIFTRLQAVY
;
A
#
# COMPACT_ATOMS: atom_id res chain seq x y z
N MET A 1 -66.02 7.02 34.54
CA MET A 1 -66.79 7.74 33.50
C MET A 1 -66.14 7.40 32.17
N SER A 2 -66.69 6.42 31.44
CA SER A 2 -67.48 6.62 30.19
C SER A 2 -66.64 7.34 29.12
N THR A 3 -66.32 6.79 27.95
CA THR A 3 -67.11 5.91 27.06
C THR A 3 -66.22 5.10 26.10
N LYS A 4 -66.62 3.85 25.85
CA LYS A 4 -66.28 3.01 24.69
C LYS A 4 -66.90 3.57 23.41
N SER A 5 -66.31 3.30 22.25
CA SER A 5 -67.06 3.09 21.01
C SER A 5 -66.36 2.08 20.09
N ASN A 6 -67.14 1.08 19.70
CA ASN A 6 -66.82 -0.01 18.77
C ASN A 6 -67.19 0.39 17.32
N ASN A 7 -66.49 -0.15 16.32
CA ASN A 7 -67.12 -0.91 15.20
C ASN A 7 -66.03 -1.46 14.25
N THR A 8 -65.79 -2.77 14.14
CA THR A 8 -66.55 -3.83 13.44
C THR A 8 -66.43 -3.81 11.91
N GLN A 9 -65.58 -4.74 11.42
CA GLN A 9 -65.62 -5.56 10.20
C GLN A 9 -66.53 -5.18 9.02
N LYS A 10 -65.95 -5.19 7.81
CA LYS A 10 -66.52 -5.93 6.65
C LYS A 10 -65.40 -6.58 5.82
N ASN A 11 -65.48 -7.91 5.73
CA ASN A 11 -64.81 -8.78 4.76
C ASN A 11 -65.23 -8.43 3.32
N LEU A 12 -64.33 -8.62 2.34
CA LEU A 12 -64.72 -9.21 1.06
C LEU A 12 -63.54 -9.96 0.41
N SER A 13 -63.74 -11.26 0.26
CA SER A 13 -62.90 -12.23 -0.44
C SER A 13 -63.02 -12.07 -1.95
N LYS A 14 -61.89 -12.10 -2.68
CA LYS A 14 -61.84 -12.49 -4.09
C LYS A 14 -60.62 -13.37 -4.36
N VAL A 15 -60.93 -14.66 -4.44
CA VAL A 15 -60.30 -15.77 -5.14
C VAL A 15 -59.53 -15.33 -6.40
N LEU A 16 -58.26 -15.71 -6.51
CA LEU A 16 -57.56 -15.83 -7.80
C LEU A 16 -56.93 -17.21 -7.91
N THR A 17 -57.27 -17.87 -9.00
CA THR A 17 -57.10 -19.27 -9.34
C THR A 17 -55.64 -19.60 -9.67
N VAL A 18 -55.07 -20.60 -8.99
CA VAL A 18 -53.76 -21.19 -9.30
C VAL A 18 -53.97 -22.36 -10.26
N THR A 19 -53.38 -22.29 -11.45
CA THR A 19 -53.43 -23.37 -12.45
C THR A 19 -52.23 -24.29 -12.27
N PHE A 20 -52.50 -25.53 -11.87
CA PHE A 20 -51.58 -26.66 -11.83
C PHE A 20 -51.21 -27.12 -13.25
N PHE A 21 -49.92 -27.23 -13.57
CA PHE A 21 -49.45 -28.03 -14.71
C PHE A 21 -48.82 -29.32 -14.18
N ALA A 22 -49.35 -30.45 -14.65
CA ALA A 22 -49.01 -31.77 -14.18
C ALA A 22 -47.72 -32.31 -14.83
N LEU A 23 -47.01 -33.06 -14.00
CA LEU A 23 -45.80 -33.84 -14.19
C LEU A 23 -45.97 -34.97 -15.23
N THR A 24 -45.02 -35.15 -16.14
CA THR A 24 -44.82 -36.43 -16.87
C THR A 24 -43.44 -36.98 -16.59
N LEU A 25 -43.41 -38.14 -15.94
CA LEU A 25 -42.25 -38.99 -15.67
C LEU A 25 -41.92 -39.87 -16.89
N ALA A 26 -40.64 -39.98 -17.24
CA ALA A 26 -40.09 -41.15 -17.92
C ALA A 26 -38.62 -41.33 -17.52
N THR A 27 -38.30 -42.53 -17.00
CA THR A 27 -36.98 -42.97 -16.52
C THR A 27 -36.27 -43.83 -17.60
N PRO A 28 -35.11 -44.49 -17.37
CA PRO A 28 -33.92 -44.34 -18.21
C PRO A 28 -33.65 -45.57 -19.09
N ALA A 29 -32.78 -45.44 -20.10
CA ALA A 29 -32.20 -46.58 -20.79
C ALA A 29 -30.68 -46.43 -20.88
N SER A 30 -29.98 -47.24 -20.08
CA SER A 30 -28.55 -47.49 -20.20
C SER A 30 -28.27 -48.23 -21.52
N GLY A 31 -27.31 -47.72 -22.28
CA GLY A 31 -26.75 -48.39 -23.45
C GLY A 31 -25.24 -48.18 -23.47
N HIS A 32 -24.50 -49.15 -22.94
CA HIS A 32 -23.06 -49.25 -23.11
C HIS A 32 -22.72 -49.42 -24.60
N THR A 33 -21.72 -48.72 -25.11
CA THR A 33 -21.02 -49.14 -26.32
C THR A 33 -19.52 -48.97 -26.11
N LEU A 34 -18.85 -50.11 -26.16
CA LEU A 34 -17.42 -50.30 -26.05
C LEU A 34 -16.69 -49.75 -27.29
N LEU A 35 -15.49 -49.24 -27.03
CA LEU A 35 -14.47 -48.78 -27.99
C LEU A 35 -14.17 -49.84 -29.06
N ARG A 36 -14.05 -49.40 -30.33
CA ARG A 36 -13.26 -50.10 -31.33
C ARG A 36 -12.46 -49.10 -32.18
N SER A 37 -11.14 -49.31 -32.09
CA SER A 37 -10.01 -48.75 -32.82
C SER A 37 -10.29 -48.13 -34.20
N GLY A 38 -9.67 -46.97 -34.44
CA GLY A 38 -9.53 -46.32 -35.74
C GLY A 38 -8.54 -45.17 -35.63
N ASP A 39 -7.26 -45.49 -35.81
CA ASP A 39 -6.14 -44.56 -35.97
C ASP A 39 -6.38 -43.53 -37.07
N LEU A 40 -6.23 -42.24 -36.77
CA LEU A 40 -5.84 -41.17 -37.70
C LEU A 40 -5.15 -40.02 -36.92
N PRO A 41 -4.28 -39.22 -37.56
CA PRO A 41 -2.96 -38.86 -37.05
C PRO A 41 -2.95 -37.62 -36.15
N ILE A 42 -2.08 -37.64 -35.14
CA ILE A 42 -1.68 -36.47 -34.34
C ILE A 42 -0.66 -35.67 -35.18
N PRO A 43 -0.93 -34.40 -35.54
CA PRO A 43 0.15 -33.46 -35.84
C PRO A 43 0.78 -33.08 -34.50
N ASP A 44 2.10 -33.27 -34.39
CA ASP A 44 2.91 -32.76 -33.29
C ASP A 44 2.72 -31.23 -33.19
N GLN A 45 1.79 -30.79 -32.34
CA GLN A 45 1.85 -29.46 -31.77
C GLN A 45 2.63 -29.56 -30.47
N GLU A 46 3.89 -29.16 -30.56
CA GLU A 46 4.69 -28.76 -29.41
C GLU A 46 3.82 -27.87 -28.50
N ALA A 47 3.50 -28.40 -27.33
CA ALA A 47 2.89 -27.66 -26.26
C ALA A 47 3.90 -26.63 -25.75
N SER A 48 3.91 -25.46 -26.38
CA SER A 48 4.39 -24.22 -25.77
C SER A 48 3.45 -23.93 -24.59
N THR A 49 3.87 -24.37 -23.41
CA THR A 49 3.27 -23.95 -22.14
C THR A 49 3.67 -22.50 -21.88
N ASN A 50 2.98 -21.56 -22.54
CA ASN A 50 2.87 -20.21 -22.01
C ASN A 50 1.80 -20.24 -20.91
N ALA A 51 2.18 -20.80 -19.77
CA ALA A 51 1.59 -20.44 -18.50
C ALA A 51 2.19 -19.10 -18.11
N ASP A 52 1.77 -18.04 -18.80
CA ASP A 52 1.86 -16.68 -18.31
C ASP A 52 0.75 -16.57 -17.24
N ALA A 53 1.00 -17.23 -16.12
CA ALA A 53 0.28 -16.96 -14.89
C ALA A 53 0.83 -15.62 -14.43
N ASP A 54 0.17 -14.57 -14.91
CA ASP A 54 0.20 -13.20 -14.41
C ASP A 54 0.10 -13.26 -12.89
N SER A 55 1.26 -13.35 -12.25
CA SER A 55 1.41 -13.08 -10.83
C SER A 55 1.26 -11.58 -10.72
N ALA A 56 0.01 -11.14 -10.65
CA ALA A 56 -0.32 -9.76 -10.31
C ALA A 56 0.37 -9.47 -8.98
N THR A 57 1.52 -8.80 -9.05
CA THR A 57 2.26 -8.33 -7.89
C THR A 57 1.27 -7.51 -7.07
N ALA A 58 0.92 -8.00 -5.88
CA ALA A 58 -0.04 -7.31 -5.03
C ALA A 58 0.53 -5.93 -4.67
N ILE A 59 -0.03 -4.89 -5.28
CA ILE A 59 0.42 -3.52 -5.07
C ILE A 59 0.13 -3.15 -3.62
N SER A 60 1.18 -2.77 -2.88
CA SER A 60 1.03 -2.35 -1.49
C SER A 60 0.27 -1.03 -1.44
N LEU A 61 -0.82 -0.97 -0.66
CA LEU A 61 -1.52 0.29 -0.39
C LEU A 61 -0.69 1.24 0.45
N ILE A 62 0.29 0.75 1.21
CA ILE A 62 1.05 1.60 2.11
C ILE A 62 1.86 2.64 1.32
N GLY A 63 1.72 3.90 1.73
CA GLY A 63 2.32 5.05 1.07
C GLY A 63 1.63 5.44 -0.23
N THR A 64 0.36 5.08 -0.41
CA THR A 64 -0.42 5.46 -1.60
C THR A 64 -1.55 6.40 -1.23
N GLU A 65 -1.86 7.32 -2.15
CA GLU A 65 -2.96 8.27 -2.01
C GLU A 65 -3.92 8.15 -3.20
N TRP A 66 -5.20 8.29 -2.89
CA TRP A 66 -6.28 8.02 -3.81
C TRP A 66 -7.32 9.14 -3.74
N GLN A 67 -7.90 9.48 -4.87
CA GLN A 67 -9.03 10.39 -5.00
C GLN A 67 -10.26 9.59 -5.42
N ALA A 68 -11.34 9.65 -4.65
CA ALA A 68 -12.58 9.01 -5.04
C ALA A 68 -13.21 9.76 -6.22
N TYR A 69 -13.83 9.02 -7.14
CA TYR A 69 -14.61 9.58 -8.24
C TYR A 69 -16.02 8.97 -8.35
N GLU A 70 -16.29 7.89 -7.62
CA GLU A 70 -17.58 7.19 -7.59
C GLU A 70 -17.83 6.62 -6.20
N ILE A 71 -19.06 6.77 -5.68
CA ILE A 71 -19.54 6.14 -4.43
C ILE A 71 -20.86 5.44 -4.73
N GLU A 72 -20.95 4.15 -4.40
CA GLU A 72 -22.10 3.26 -4.61
C GLU A 72 -22.65 3.25 -6.04
N GLY A 73 -21.78 3.45 -7.04
CA GLY A 73 -22.16 3.51 -8.45
C GLY A 73 -22.62 4.88 -8.93
N GLU A 74 -22.62 5.89 -8.07
CA GLU A 74 -23.01 7.26 -8.39
C GLU A 74 -21.76 8.19 -8.46
N PRO A 75 -21.72 9.14 -9.41
CA PRO A 75 -20.66 10.13 -9.47
C PRO A 75 -20.70 11.06 -8.25
N LEU A 76 -19.54 11.53 -7.83
CA LEU A 76 -19.46 12.46 -6.69
C LEU A 76 -20.18 13.78 -6.97
N VAL A 77 -20.88 14.27 -5.94
CA VAL A 77 -21.33 15.65 -5.86
C VAL A 77 -20.10 16.52 -5.54
N PRO A 78 -19.76 17.50 -6.40
CA PRO A 78 -18.64 18.39 -6.16
C PRO A 78 -18.84 19.21 -4.88
N THR A 79 -17.75 19.36 -4.13
CA THR A 79 -17.71 20.16 -2.91
C THR A 79 -16.74 21.32 -3.11
N LYS A 80 -17.04 22.47 -2.50
CA LYS A 80 -16.16 23.64 -2.54
C LYS A 80 -14.93 23.52 -1.63
N ARG A 81 -14.87 22.46 -0.82
CA ARG A 81 -13.82 22.26 0.18
C ARG A 81 -12.68 21.35 -0.30
N GLY A 82 -12.80 20.77 -1.49
CA GLY A 82 -11.80 19.87 -2.07
C GLY A 82 -12.31 18.45 -2.24
N ASP A 83 -11.54 17.66 -2.97
CA ASP A 83 -11.95 16.31 -3.40
C ASP A 83 -11.89 15.28 -2.27
N ILE A 84 -12.67 14.21 -2.42
CA ILE A 84 -12.63 13.10 -1.47
C ILE A 84 -11.32 12.32 -1.68
N THR A 85 -10.51 12.22 -0.63
CA THR A 85 -9.19 11.59 -0.66
C THR A 85 -9.02 10.51 0.41
N LEU A 86 -8.14 9.56 0.12
CA LEU A 86 -7.77 8.44 0.98
C LEU A 86 -6.27 8.19 0.88
N PHE A 87 -5.57 8.33 1.99
CA PHE A 87 -4.14 8.08 2.14
C PHE A 87 -3.92 6.93 3.11
N PHE A 88 -3.16 5.93 2.66
CA PHE A 88 -2.74 4.79 3.46
C PHE A 88 -1.30 5.01 3.93
N ASP A 89 -1.12 5.21 5.22
CA ASP A 89 0.16 5.21 5.91
C ASP A 89 0.51 3.79 6.40
N SER A 90 1.66 3.60 7.05
CA SER A 90 2.09 2.29 7.58
C SER A 90 1.13 1.69 8.61
N SER A 91 0.38 2.52 9.32
CA SER A 91 -0.46 2.12 10.45
C SER A 91 -1.76 2.92 10.56
N SER A 92 -1.91 3.96 9.73
CA SER A 92 -3.10 4.80 9.72
C SER A 92 -3.64 5.01 8.32
N VAL A 93 -4.93 5.23 8.22
CA VAL A 93 -5.61 5.69 7.02
C VAL A 93 -6.20 7.05 7.32
N SER A 94 -6.04 8.01 6.41
CA SER A 94 -6.51 9.38 6.61
C SER A 94 -6.91 10.03 5.29
N GLY A 95 -7.59 11.17 5.34
CA GLY A 95 -7.93 11.88 4.12
C GLY A 95 -9.04 12.90 4.34
N PHE A 96 -9.65 13.33 3.24
CA PHE A 96 -10.79 14.22 3.23
C PHE A 96 -12.02 13.48 2.71
N ALA A 97 -13.14 13.52 3.43
CA ALA A 97 -14.39 12.86 3.06
C ALA A 97 -15.42 13.84 2.45
N GLY A 98 -14.94 14.94 1.84
CA GLY A 98 -15.75 15.90 1.07
C GLY A 98 -16.26 17.10 1.88
N CYS A 99 -16.57 16.92 3.17
CA CYS A 99 -16.82 18.03 4.10
C CYS A 99 -15.78 18.08 5.23
N ASN A 100 -15.44 16.91 5.77
CA ASN A 100 -14.57 16.79 6.92
C ASN A 100 -13.34 15.93 6.62
N GLY A 101 -12.22 16.26 7.27
CA GLY A 101 -11.06 15.38 7.32
C GLY A 101 -11.29 14.23 8.30
N PHE A 102 -10.72 13.07 8.00
CA PHE A 102 -10.82 11.88 8.84
C PHE A 102 -9.47 11.18 9.03
N SER A 103 -9.41 10.34 10.07
CA SER A 103 -8.29 9.41 10.30
C SER A 103 -8.75 8.18 11.08
N ALA A 104 -8.17 7.01 10.80
CA ALA A 104 -8.29 5.78 11.59
C ALA A 104 -6.95 5.04 11.60
N GLU A 105 -6.78 4.13 12.55
CA GLU A 105 -5.80 3.06 12.44
C GLU A 105 -6.28 2.05 11.38
N TRP A 106 -5.37 1.35 10.71
CA TRP A 106 -5.74 0.26 9.81
C TRP A 106 -4.70 -0.86 9.84
N GLU A 107 -5.13 -2.04 9.43
CA GLU A 107 -4.26 -3.20 9.28
C GLU A 107 -4.73 -4.06 8.11
N THR A 108 -3.79 -4.70 7.42
CA THR A 108 -4.11 -5.69 6.39
C THR A 108 -4.64 -6.95 7.05
N VAL A 109 -5.76 -7.48 6.56
CA VAL A 109 -6.31 -8.75 7.03
C VAL A 109 -5.72 -9.86 6.15
N PRO A 110 -4.87 -10.75 6.70
CA PRO A 110 -4.29 -11.84 5.91
C PRO A 110 -5.39 -12.84 5.54
N VAL A 111 -5.62 -13.01 4.25
CA VAL A 111 -6.52 -14.04 3.73
C VAL A 111 -5.70 -15.02 2.92
N LEU A 112 -5.74 -16.28 3.33
CA LEU A 112 -5.10 -17.36 2.57
C LEU A 112 -5.89 -17.52 1.25
N ASP A 113 -5.18 -17.38 0.13
CA ASP A 113 -5.64 -17.72 -1.22
C ASP A 113 -6.83 -16.94 -1.80
N SER A 114 -7.18 -15.75 -1.26
CA SER A 114 -8.28 -14.95 -1.82
C SER A 114 -7.84 -13.61 -2.41
N THR A 115 -8.21 -13.40 -3.66
CA THR A 115 -8.46 -12.07 -4.25
C THR A 115 -9.97 -11.80 -4.20
N PRO A 116 -10.44 -10.62 -3.74
CA PRO A 116 -9.67 -9.44 -3.35
C PRO A 116 -9.00 -9.54 -1.98
N THR A 117 -7.92 -8.76 -1.81
CA THR A 117 -7.25 -8.53 -0.53
C THR A 117 -8.14 -7.71 0.41
N MET A 118 -7.83 -7.71 1.70
CA MET A 118 -8.67 -7.08 2.71
C MET A 118 -7.88 -6.22 3.69
N PHE A 119 -8.54 -5.20 4.24
CA PHE A 119 -8.06 -4.47 5.41
C PHE A 119 -9.20 -4.20 6.39
N SER A 120 -8.87 -3.96 7.65
CA SER A 120 -9.81 -3.45 8.65
C SER A 120 -9.41 -2.04 9.06
N THR A 121 -10.39 -1.23 9.47
CA THR A 121 -10.13 0.08 10.07
C THR A 121 -10.54 0.09 11.53
N GLY A 122 -9.75 0.76 12.35
CA GLY A 122 -10.11 1.09 13.71
C GLY A 122 -11.15 2.20 13.78
N MET A 123 -11.25 2.84 14.95
CA MET A 123 -12.23 3.91 15.15
C MET A 123 -11.91 5.15 14.30
N LEU A 124 -12.75 5.42 13.28
CA LEU A 124 -12.68 6.63 12.49
C LEU A 124 -12.98 7.88 13.32
N ARG A 125 -12.01 8.79 13.33
CA ARG A 125 -12.13 10.15 13.83
C ARG A 125 -12.42 11.07 12.64
N SER A 126 -13.35 12.00 12.79
CA SER A 126 -13.66 13.02 11.79
C SER A 126 -13.90 14.36 12.46
N ASN A 127 -13.54 15.43 11.77
CA ASN A 127 -13.97 16.78 12.15
C ASN A 127 -15.50 16.86 11.95
N ARG A 128 -16.22 17.70 12.72
CA ARG A 128 -17.69 17.74 12.69
C ARG A 128 -18.22 19.07 12.18
N VAL A 129 -17.73 19.50 11.03
CA VAL A 129 -18.27 20.65 10.29
C VAL A 129 -19.49 20.21 9.49
N TYR A 130 -20.44 21.12 9.32
CA TYR A 130 -21.63 20.91 8.48
C TYR A 130 -21.48 21.60 7.13
N CYS A 131 -21.67 20.87 6.03
CA CYS A 131 -21.55 21.39 4.66
C CYS A 131 -22.85 21.28 3.84
N GLY A 132 -24.00 21.08 4.50
CA GLY A 132 -25.27 20.81 3.85
C GLY A 132 -25.58 19.32 3.73
N GLU A 133 -26.85 18.98 3.69
CA GLU A 133 -27.35 17.60 3.80
C GLU A 133 -26.77 16.66 2.73
N VAL A 134 -26.75 17.08 1.47
CA VAL A 134 -26.24 16.26 0.35
C VAL A 134 -24.77 15.91 0.53
N ILE A 135 -23.93 16.87 0.91
CA ILE A 135 -22.49 16.63 1.11
C ILE A 135 -22.26 15.78 2.36
N MET A 136 -23.01 16.02 3.44
CA MET A 136 -22.91 15.20 4.66
C MET A 136 -23.37 13.75 4.42
N GLN A 137 -24.36 13.53 3.55
CA GLN A 137 -24.78 12.19 3.15
C GLN A 137 -23.67 11.48 2.37
N GLN A 138 -23.07 12.14 1.38
CA GLN A 138 -21.93 11.60 0.62
C GLN A 138 -20.73 11.27 1.53
N GLU A 139 -20.39 12.17 2.47
CA GLU A 139 -19.37 11.91 3.50
C GLU A 139 -19.71 10.65 4.31
N GLY A 140 -20.95 10.54 4.78
CA GLY A 140 -21.43 9.40 5.55
C GLY A 140 -21.25 8.09 4.79
N THR A 141 -21.71 8.02 3.54
CA THR A 141 -21.59 6.83 2.69
C THR A 141 -20.14 6.46 2.43
N PHE A 142 -19.27 7.44 2.17
CA PHE A 142 -17.84 7.19 2.00
C PHE A 142 -17.20 6.61 3.27
N LEU A 143 -17.46 7.22 4.44
CA LEU A 143 -16.92 6.73 5.70
C LEU A 143 -17.51 5.38 6.12
N GLU A 144 -18.75 5.06 5.75
CA GLU A 144 -19.36 3.74 5.97
C GLU A 144 -18.66 2.66 5.16
N ALA A 145 -18.27 2.94 3.91
CA ALA A 145 -17.49 2.00 3.11
C ALA A 145 -16.14 1.63 3.74
N LEU A 146 -15.53 2.54 4.52
CA LEU A 146 -14.30 2.31 5.27
C LEU A 146 -14.52 1.59 6.60
N ARG A 147 -15.71 1.72 7.22
CA ARG A 147 -16.06 1.18 8.56
C ARG A 147 -16.50 -0.28 8.56
N GLN A 148 -16.44 -0.96 7.41
CA GLN A 148 -16.74 -2.38 7.37
C GLN A 148 -15.81 -3.15 8.31
N GLU A 149 -16.29 -4.27 8.87
CA GLU A 149 -15.48 -5.14 9.74
C GLU A 149 -14.20 -5.60 9.01
N SER A 150 -14.31 -5.87 7.71
CA SER A 150 -13.18 -6.07 6.81
C SER A 150 -13.55 -5.52 5.45
N THR A 151 -12.84 -4.52 4.94
CA THR A 151 -13.07 -3.97 3.61
C THR A 151 -12.25 -4.74 2.58
N ALA A 152 -12.92 -5.43 1.66
CA ALA A 152 -12.27 -6.01 0.50
C ALA A 152 -11.88 -4.92 -0.50
N TYR A 153 -10.73 -5.08 -1.17
CA TYR A 153 -10.24 -4.13 -2.15
C TYR A 153 -9.49 -4.81 -3.31
N SER A 154 -9.46 -4.14 -4.45
CA SER A 154 -8.61 -4.50 -5.58
C SER A 154 -7.86 -3.26 -6.08
N VAL A 155 -6.63 -3.48 -6.53
CA VAL A 155 -5.87 -2.47 -7.27
C VAL A 155 -5.72 -2.96 -8.70
N SER A 156 -5.94 -2.09 -9.68
CA SER A 156 -5.76 -2.44 -11.09
C SER A 156 -4.29 -2.81 -11.39
N GLY A 157 -4.04 -3.60 -12.43
CA GLY A 157 -2.68 -4.10 -12.74
C GLY A 157 -1.65 -3.00 -13.02
N ASN A 158 -2.09 -1.80 -13.44
CA ASN A 158 -1.24 -0.63 -13.60
C ASN A 158 -1.05 0.19 -12.30
N GLY A 159 -1.80 -0.12 -11.24
CA GLY A 159 -1.73 0.60 -9.97
C GLY A 159 -2.54 1.89 -9.89
N ASP A 160 -3.25 2.26 -10.96
CA ASP A 160 -3.89 3.57 -11.06
C ASP A 160 -5.30 3.62 -10.49
N GLU A 161 -5.95 2.47 -10.27
CA GLU A 161 -7.33 2.40 -9.77
C GLU A 161 -7.44 1.49 -8.55
N LEU A 162 -8.06 2.00 -7.49
CA LEU A 162 -8.45 1.28 -6.28
C LEU A 162 -9.97 1.15 -6.24
N THR A 163 -10.46 -0.07 -6.07
CA THR A 163 -11.88 -0.33 -5.80
C THR A 163 -12.05 -0.92 -4.42
N LEU A 164 -12.93 -0.31 -3.60
CA LEU A 164 -13.39 -0.85 -2.32
C LEU A 164 -14.71 -1.59 -2.54
N TYR A 165 -14.84 -2.79 -1.98
CA TYR A 165 -16.02 -3.63 -2.13
C TYR A 165 -16.80 -3.76 -0.83
N ALA A 166 -18.09 -4.02 -0.98
CA ALA A 166 -18.92 -4.45 0.12
C ALA A 166 -18.47 -5.84 0.59
N THR A 167 -18.47 -6.07 1.89
CA THR A 167 -18.27 -7.38 2.49
C THR A 167 -19.47 -7.72 3.35
N ALA A 168 -20.05 -8.89 3.12
CA ALA A 168 -21.07 -9.43 3.99
C ALA A 168 -20.53 -10.69 4.68
N VAL A 169 -20.72 -10.78 5.99
CA VAL A 169 -20.61 -12.03 6.73
C VAL A 169 -21.98 -12.69 6.68
N GLY A 170 -22.12 -13.73 5.86
CA GLY A 170 -23.33 -14.55 5.87
C GLY A 170 -23.37 -15.41 7.13
N GLU A 171 -24.44 -15.29 7.94
CA GLU A 171 -24.82 -16.36 8.86
C GLU A 171 -25.52 -17.44 8.04
N ASP A 172 -24.73 -18.43 7.62
CA ASP A 172 -25.24 -19.60 6.94
C ASP A 172 -26.12 -20.37 7.95
N ASN A 173 -27.45 -20.23 7.86
CA ASN A 173 -28.42 -20.98 8.69
C ASN A 173 -28.42 -22.50 8.39
N ASN A 174 -27.41 -23.02 7.70
CA ASN A 174 -27.28 -24.42 7.34
C ASN A 174 -26.22 -25.07 8.24
N SER A 175 -26.66 -25.97 9.12
CA SER A 175 -25.85 -26.59 10.18
C SER A 175 -24.69 -27.48 9.70
N ASP A 176 -24.43 -27.56 8.39
CA ASP A 176 -23.47 -28.48 7.77
C ASP A 176 -22.35 -27.75 6.98
N ALA A 177 -22.27 -26.41 7.02
CA ALA A 177 -21.17 -25.65 6.43
C ALA A 177 -20.23 -25.09 7.53
N PRO A 178 -18.89 -25.14 7.36
CA PRO A 178 -17.98 -24.50 8.30
C PRO A 178 -18.18 -22.98 8.23
N HIS A 179 -18.51 -22.40 9.39
CA HIS A 179 -18.51 -20.98 9.77
C HIS A 179 -18.24 -19.91 8.69
N SER A 180 -19.21 -18.99 8.54
CA SER A 180 -19.05 -17.61 8.04
C SER A 180 -18.28 -17.47 6.73
N SER A 181 -18.93 -17.79 5.62
CA SER A 181 -18.38 -17.49 4.30
C SER A 181 -18.41 -15.97 4.07
N LEU A 182 -17.25 -15.33 4.04
CA LEU A 182 -17.13 -13.93 3.63
C LEU A 182 -17.53 -13.79 2.16
N HIS A 183 -18.50 -12.92 1.89
CA HIS A 183 -18.94 -12.64 0.52
C HIS A 183 -18.51 -11.24 0.11
N VAL A 184 -17.72 -11.16 -0.96
CA VAL A 184 -17.38 -9.89 -1.61
C VAL A 184 -18.53 -9.51 -2.54
N GLY A 185 -19.12 -8.35 -2.26
CA GLY A 185 -20.28 -7.81 -2.94
C GLY A 185 -19.91 -6.77 -4.01
N ARG A 186 -20.84 -5.84 -4.23
CA ARG A 186 -20.70 -4.75 -5.21
C ARG A 186 -19.56 -3.79 -4.84
N PRO A 187 -18.99 -3.06 -5.82
CA PRO A 187 -18.15 -1.89 -5.56
C PRO A 187 -18.90 -0.86 -4.71
N LEU A 188 -18.22 -0.32 -3.69
CA LEU A 188 -18.71 0.76 -2.84
C LEU A 188 -18.04 2.08 -3.19
N VAL A 189 -16.74 2.08 -3.46
CA VAL A 189 -16.00 3.29 -3.80
C VAL A 189 -14.98 2.94 -4.86
N ARG A 190 -14.90 3.77 -5.91
CA ARG A 190 -13.83 3.71 -6.89
C ARG A 190 -12.98 4.96 -6.78
N LEU A 191 -11.68 4.76 -6.71
CA LEU A 191 -10.70 5.81 -6.53
C LEU A 191 -9.60 5.68 -7.58
N VAL A 192 -9.09 6.83 -8.00
CA VAL A 192 -7.92 6.93 -8.86
C VAL A 192 -6.71 7.31 -8.03
N ARG A 193 -5.55 6.76 -8.34
CA ARG A 193 -4.30 7.09 -7.66
C ARG A 193 -3.96 8.55 -7.95
N ILE A 194 -3.58 9.30 -6.93
CA ILE A 194 -3.07 10.67 -7.07
C ILE A 194 -1.63 10.72 -6.62
N SER A 195 -0.84 11.61 -7.22
CA SER A 195 0.46 11.92 -6.66
C SER A 195 0.26 12.69 -5.38
N SER A 196 0.78 12.17 -4.26
CA SER A 196 0.74 12.88 -2.96
C SER A 196 1.44 14.25 -2.98
N MET A 197 2.04 14.62 -4.11
CA MET A 197 2.74 15.88 -4.37
C MET A 197 1.93 16.87 -5.19
N ASP A 198 0.84 16.45 -5.83
CA ASP A 198 -0.02 17.34 -6.63
C ASP A 198 -1.05 18.09 -5.77
N ILE A 199 -1.26 17.67 -4.52
CA ILE A 199 -2.17 18.34 -3.59
C ILE A 199 -1.41 19.40 -2.79
N ILE A 200 -0.93 20.44 -3.48
CA ILE A 200 -0.71 21.73 -2.85
C ILE A 200 -1.97 22.53 -3.12
N SER A 201 -2.95 22.43 -2.23
CA SER A 201 -4.06 23.38 -2.21
C SER A 201 -3.48 24.75 -1.89
N GLU A 202 -3.61 25.67 -2.84
CA GLU A 202 -3.39 27.10 -2.68
C GLU A 202 -4.24 27.61 -1.50
N GLU A 203 -3.69 27.70 -0.29
CA GLU A 203 -4.29 28.53 0.77
C GLU A 203 -3.28 28.91 1.86
N ASP A 204 -3.16 30.22 2.03
CA ASP A 204 -2.63 31.01 3.16
C ASP A 204 -1.12 31.11 3.40
N ASP A 205 -0.50 31.81 2.45
CA ASP A 205 0.64 32.70 2.65
C ASP A 205 0.27 33.84 3.63
N GLN A 206 0.35 33.58 4.94
CA GLN A 206 0.41 34.64 5.96
C GLN A 206 1.70 34.54 6.76
N GLY A 207 2.59 35.48 6.46
CA GLY A 207 3.92 35.59 7.01
C GLY A 207 3.95 35.66 8.53
N SER A 208 4.88 34.89 9.10
CA SER A 208 5.44 35.20 10.41
C SER A 208 6.90 35.59 10.22
N ASN A 209 7.08 36.90 10.22
CA ASN A 209 8.33 37.62 10.36
C ASN A 209 8.90 37.29 11.75
N ILE A 210 9.97 36.48 11.83
CA ILE A 210 10.72 36.26 13.07
C ILE A 210 12.19 36.57 12.84
N ASP A 211 12.46 37.84 13.11
CA ASP A 211 13.61 38.48 13.73
C ASP A 211 14.94 37.69 13.83
N SER A 212 15.96 38.30 13.24
CA SER A 212 17.35 37.87 13.26
C SER A 212 18.09 38.47 14.47
N ARG A 213 18.55 37.61 15.38
CA ARG A 213 19.61 37.88 16.38
C ARG A 213 20.33 36.53 16.57
N GLY A 214 21.64 36.37 16.40
CA GLY A 214 22.74 37.27 16.66
C GLY A 214 23.66 36.55 17.65
N GLU A 215 24.78 36.03 17.12
CA GLU A 215 26.05 35.70 17.79
C GLU A 215 26.12 34.57 18.84
N GLY A 216 27.16 33.74 18.68
CA GLY A 216 27.53 32.69 19.61
C GLY A 216 28.66 31.80 19.09
N GLU A 217 29.72 32.42 18.56
CA GLU A 217 31.00 31.79 18.25
C GLU A 217 31.55 31.12 19.52
N ARG A 218 31.79 29.80 19.46
CA ARG A 218 32.52 29.10 20.52
C ARG A 218 33.44 28.05 19.90
N ASP A 219 34.69 28.45 19.82
CA ASP A 219 35.85 27.60 19.62
C ASP A 219 35.88 26.44 20.62
N THR A 220 35.97 25.22 20.10
CA THR A 220 36.62 24.12 20.81
C THR A 220 37.60 23.43 19.87
N LYS A 221 38.87 23.85 19.98
CA LYS A 221 40.04 23.07 19.56
C LYS A 221 40.02 21.72 20.25
N GLY A 222 39.71 20.66 19.51
CA GLY A 222 39.95 19.27 19.87
C GLY A 222 41.02 18.72 18.93
N ASN A 223 42.21 18.56 19.46
CA ASN A 223 43.38 17.97 18.80
C ASN A 223 43.09 16.48 18.55
N PHE A 224 42.96 16.07 17.28
CA PHE A 224 42.96 14.66 16.90
C PHE A 224 44.02 14.49 15.80
N ASP A 225 45.20 14.06 16.23
CA ASP A 225 46.18 13.47 15.34
C ASP A 225 45.58 12.16 14.82
N ASP A 226 45.19 12.11 13.56
CA ASP A 226 45.02 10.82 12.89
C ASP A 226 45.69 10.82 11.52
N LYS A 227 46.38 9.72 11.28
CA LYS A 227 47.32 9.54 10.20
C LYS A 227 46.57 9.48 8.87
N ILE A 228 47.05 10.28 7.91
CA ILE A 228 46.74 10.13 6.50
C ILE A 228 47.30 8.78 6.06
N ASP A 229 46.41 7.81 5.83
CA ASP A 229 46.72 6.61 5.04
C ASP A 229 46.12 6.80 3.65
N ASP A 230 47.00 7.16 2.71
CA ASP A 230 46.72 7.21 1.27
C ASP A 230 46.47 5.79 0.74
N GLY A 231 45.26 5.29 0.97
CA GLY A 231 44.84 3.95 0.57
C GLY A 231 44.26 3.89 -0.84
N ASN A 232 45.13 3.95 -1.85
CA ASN A 232 44.84 3.44 -3.20
C ASN A 232 44.53 1.93 -3.09
N ARG A 233 43.26 1.58 -2.83
CA ARG A 233 42.81 0.20 -2.65
C ARG A 233 42.61 -0.47 -4.00
N ILE A 234 43.70 -1.08 -4.46
CA ILE A 234 43.78 -2.04 -5.57
C ILE A 234 42.69 -3.10 -5.41
N PHE A 235 41.89 -3.29 -6.46
CA PHE A 235 40.94 -4.38 -6.61
C PHE A 235 41.67 -5.73 -6.53
N GLN A 236 41.70 -6.36 -5.35
CA GLN A 236 42.10 -7.76 -5.20
C GLN A 236 40.87 -8.64 -5.01
N HIS A 237 40.80 -9.64 -5.89
CA HIS A 237 39.88 -10.76 -5.83
C HIS A 237 40.19 -11.63 -4.61
N ASP A 238 39.30 -11.63 -3.61
CA ASP A 238 39.24 -12.68 -2.60
C ASP A 238 37.78 -13.11 -2.34
N ASN A 239 37.48 -14.34 -2.76
CA ASN A 239 36.49 -15.28 -2.25
C ASN A 239 35.22 -14.75 -1.52
N GLY A 240 34.29 -14.16 -2.28
CA GLY A 240 32.92 -14.68 -2.39
C GLY A 240 31.87 -14.45 -1.30
N VAL A 241 32.12 -13.81 -0.15
CA VAL A 241 31.06 -13.65 0.88
C VAL A 241 30.91 -12.25 1.54
N ILE A 242 31.78 -11.26 1.31
CA ILE A 242 31.60 -9.93 1.95
C ILE A 242 31.83 -8.79 0.93
N ARG A 243 30.81 -8.50 0.12
CA ARG A 243 30.72 -7.25 -0.67
C ARG A 243 29.52 -6.37 -0.31
N SER A 244 28.56 -6.90 0.43
CA SER A 244 27.21 -6.34 0.58
C SER A 244 27.17 -4.92 1.16
N MET A 245 27.81 -4.65 2.30
CA MET A 245 27.66 -3.37 3.03
C MET A 245 28.50 -2.22 2.47
N PHE A 246 29.64 -2.51 1.83
CA PHE A 246 30.60 -1.49 1.40
C PHE A 246 30.09 -0.55 0.31
N ASP A 247 29.03 -0.94 -0.41
CA ASP A 247 28.54 -0.17 -1.55
C ASP A 247 27.59 0.97 -1.15
N ILE A 248 27.00 0.91 0.06
CA ILE A 248 26.10 1.96 0.58
C ILE A 248 26.65 2.72 1.78
N GLU A 249 27.56 2.11 2.54
CA GLU A 249 28.17 2.69 3.75
C GLU A 249 29.08 3.88 3.42
N GLY A 250 29.10 4.88 4.31
CA GLY A 250 29.99 6.04 4.19
C GLY A 250 29.55 7.07 3.14
N TRP A 251 28.39 6.84 2.51
CA TRP A 251 27.80 7.74 1.54
C TRP A 251 26.49 8.34 2.07
N LYS A 252 26.24 9.59 1.66
CA LYS A 252 24.95 10.23 1.84
C LYS A 252 24.12 10.05 0.56
N TRP A 253 22.89 9.62 0.73
CA TRP A 253 21.94 9.30 -0.32
C TRP A 253 20.79 10.29 -0.26
N GLU A 254 20.42 10.88 -1.38
CA GLU A 254 19.28 11.79 -1.52
C GLU A 254 18.13 11.08 -2.23
N LEU A 255 16.90 11.20 -1.73
CA LEU A 255 15.74 10.56 -2.34
C LEU A 255 15.47 11.17 -3.72
N ALA A 256 15.39 10.33 -4.74
CA ALA A 256 15.00 10.70 -6.09
C ALA A 256 13.53 10.37 -6.36
N SER A 257 13.06 9.21 -5.89
CA SER A 257 11.67 8.81 -6.00
C SER A 257 11.24 7.84 -4.90
N ILE A 258 9.95 7.81 -4.58
CA ILE A 258 9.35 6.95 -3.58
C ILE A 258 7.99 6.47 -4.05
N LYS A 259 7.75 5.15 -4.04
CA LYS A 259 6.46 4.53 -4.42
C LYS A 259 5.93 4.95 -5.80
N GLY A 260 6.84 5.20 -6.73
CA GLY A 260 6.55 5.64 -8.10
C GLY A 260 6.39 7.15 -8.28
N TYR A 261 6.55 7.95 -7.22
CA TYR A 261 6.49 9.40 -7.27
C TYR A 261 7.88 10.01 -7.19
N GLU A 262 8.14 11.11 -7.91
CA GLU A 262 9.38 11.90 -7.73
C GLU A 262 9.51 12.37 -6.28
N ALA A 263 10.70 12.73 -5.79
CA ALA A 263 10.85 13.23 -4.44
C ALA A 263 10.36 14.69 -4.31
N PHE A 264 9.56 14.96 -3.29
CA PHE A 264 9.14 16.31 -2.92
C PHE A 264 10.23 16.98 -2.08
N VAL A 265 10.62 18.20 -2.46
CA VAL A 265 11.58 19.01 -1.72
C VAL A 265 10.92 20.33 -1.35
N ASP A 266 10.62 20.52 -0.06
CA ASP A 266 10.17 21.82 0.48
C ASP A 266 11.39 22.69 0.83
N ARG A 267 12.06 22.36 1.95
CA ARG A 267 13.23 23.11 2.44
C ARG A 267 14.53 22.33 2.32
N SER A 268 14.47 21.04 2.61
CA SER A 268 15.63 20.16 2.63
C SER A 268 15.24 18.84 1.97
N PRO A 269 16.12 18.28 1.13
CA PRO A 269 15.85 17.00 0.49
C PRO A 269 15.84 15.88 1.54
N VAL A 270 15.07 14.84 1.24
CA VAL A 270 15.09 13.60 2.01
C VAL A 270 16.45 12.95 1.82
N THR A 271 17.08 12.56 2.92
CA THR A 271 18.42 11.96 2.89
C THR A 271 18.52 10.77 3.80
N LEU A 272 19.33 9.80 3.39
CA LEU A 272 19.77 8.66 4.20
C LEU A 272 21.30 8.61 4.24
N SER A 273 21.85 8.11 5.32
CA SER A 273 23.27 7.81 5.49
C SER A 273 23.36 6.49 6.22
N PHE A 274 24.22 5.62 5.71
CA PHE A 274 24.43 4.28 6.24
C PHE A 274 25.82 4.20 6.84
N ASP A 275 25.88 3.77 8.08
CA ASP A 275 27.08 3.38 8.79
C ASP A 275 26.99 1.88 9.11
N LYS A 276 28.11 1.27 9.52
CA LYS A 276 28.25 -0.16 9.81
C LYS A 276 27.05 -0.82 10.52
N ASP A 277 26.47 -0.16 11.51
CA ASP A 277 25.39 -0.68 12.36
C ASP A 277 24.25 0.32 12.54
N SER A 278 24.24 1.42 11.77
CA SER A 278 23.23 2.46 11.94
C SER A 278 22.81 3.08 10.61
N ILE A 279 21.58 3.56 10.60
CA ILE A 279 21.04 4.39 9.56
C ILE A 279 20.64 5.73 10.18
N SER A 280 20.93 6.83 9.51
CA SER A 280 20.49 8.15 9.92
C SER A 280 20.10 8.99 8.71
N GLY A 281 19.41 10.10 8.94
CA GLY A 281 18.98 10.94 7.83
C GLY A 281 17.93 11.98 8.17
N PHE A 282 17.31 12.50 7.12
CA PHE A 282 16.21 13.43 7.19
C PHE A 282 15.09 12.90 6.29
N ASP A 283 13.89 12.71 6.83
CA ASP A 283 12.75 12.14 6.10
C ASP A 283 11.93 13.18 5.33
N GLY A 284 12.44 14.42 5.21
CA GLY A 284 11.73 15.56 4.62
C GLY A 284 11.07 16.46 5.66
N CYS A 285 10.96 15.99 6.90
CA CYS A 285 10.30 16.69 8.00
C CYS A 285 11.10 16.62 9.31
N ASN A 286 11.55 15.43 9.65
CA ASN A 286 12.20 15.06 10.89
C ASN A 286 13.55 14.42 10.61
N THR A 287 14.47 14.58 11.55
CA THR A 287 15.67 13.74 11.58
C THR A 287 15.24 12.32 11.97
N ILE A 288 15.79 11.33 11.29
CA ILE A 288 15.59 9.91 11.57
C ILE A 288 16.92 9.24 11.92
N PHE A 289 16.83 8.20 12.72
CA PHE A 289 17.97 7.36 13.08
C PHE A 289 17.49 5.97 13.49
N GLY A 290 18.32 4.95 13.35
CA GLY A 290 18.01 3.61 13.83
C GLY A 290 19.17 2.64 13.71
N SER A 291 19.02 1.48 14.33
CA SER A 291 19.98 0.37 14.22
C SER A 291 19.73 -0.42 12.95
N LEU A 292 20.80 -0.72 12.22
CA LEU A 292 20.80 -1.44 10.95
C LEU A 292 21.24 -2.89 11.19
N ASP A 293 20.42 -3.85 10.77
CA ASP A 293 20.79 -5.26 10.67
C ASP A 293 20.93 -5.65 9.20
N ILE A 294 22.12 -6.09 8.79
CA ILE A 294 22.42 -6.39 7.39
C ILE A 294 22.28 -7.89 7.15
N LEU A 295 21.49 -8.19 6.12
CA LEU A 295 21.07 -9.55 5.81
C LEU A 295 21.56 -9.90 4.41
N SER A 296 22.06 -11.12 4.25
CA SER A 296 22.31 -11.72 2.93
C SER A 296 21.24 -12.78 2.67
N ILE A 297 20.37 -12.54 1.69
CA ILE A 297 19.28 -13.44 1.35
C ILE A 297 19.72 -14.37 0.22
N ARG A 298 19.66 -15.70 0.44
CA ARG A 298 19.90 -16.70 -0.61
C ARG A 298 18.64 -16.91 -1.46
N VAL A 299 18.79 -16.78 -2.77
CA VAL A 299 17.71 -16.96 -3.75
C VAL A 299 17.77 -18.36 -4.36
N ALA A 300 16.88 -19.24 -3.90
CA ALA A 300 16.69 -20.60 -4.38
C ALA A 300 17.90 -21.55 -4.21
N PRO A 301 17.69 -22.87 -4.11
CA PRO A 301 18.79 -23.84 -4.00
C PRO A 301 19.59 -24.02 -5.30
N ARG A 302 19.07 -23.56 -6.46
CA ARG A 302 19.71 -23.76 -7.78
C ARG A 302 20.46 -22.54 -8.32
N HIS A 303 20.19 -21.33 -7.82
CA HIS A 303 20.88 -20.11 -8.26
C HIS A 303 21.76 -19.57 -7.12
N ARG A 304 23.04 -19.33 -7.42
CA ARG A 304 24.00 -18.75 -6.45
C ARG A 304 23.83 -17.23 -6.27
N THR A 305 22.62 -16.70 -6.51
CA THR A 305 22.38 -15.27 -6.40
C THR A 305 22.11 -14.94 -4.94
N ILE A 306 22.98 -14.13 -4.35
CA ILE A 306 22.79 -13.55 -3.03
C ILE A 306 22.21 -12.15 -3.25
N MET A 307 21.05 -11.88 -2.67
CA MET A 307 20.48 -10.53 -2.63
C MET A 307 20.93 -9.83 -1.36
N ASN A 308 21.32 -8.57 -1.52
CA ASN A 308 21.63 -7.70 -0.40
C ASN A 308 20.31 -7.22 0.22
N ALA A 309 20.20 -7.30 1.54
CA ALA A 309 19.05 -6.81 2.27
C ALA A 309 19.47 -6.17 3.59
N PHE A 310 18.61 -5.33 4.13
CA PHE A 310 18.75 -4.83 5.48
C PHE A 310 17.38 -4.76 6.17
N ARG A 311 17.42 -4.62 7.49
CA ARG A 311 16.29 -4.30 8.35
C ARG A 311 16.67 -3.15 9.27
N VAL A 312 15.71 -2.29 9.59
CA VAL A 312 15.87 -1.24 10.59
C VAL A 312 15.06 -1.62 11.83
N ASP A 313 15.72 -1.86 12.96
CA ASP A 313 15.05 -2.37 14.17
C ASP A 313 14.47 -1.23 15.03
N GLN A 314 15.27 -0.20 15.27
CA GLN A 314 14.95 0.87 16.22
C GLN A 314 14.81 2.21 15.49
N LEU A 315 13.89 2.29 14.52
CA LEU A 315 13.66 3.53 13.79
C LEU A 315 13.06 4.60 14.73
N GLY A 316 13.91 5.53 15.13
CA GLY A 316 13.59 6.72 15.89
C GLY A 316 13.63 7.99 15.05
N GLY A 317 13.28 9.11 15.67
CA GLY A 317 13.41 10.41 15.05
C GLY A 317 12.85 11.54 15.88
N THR A 318 13.07 12.77 15.42
CA THR A 318 12.41 13.95 16.00
C THR A 318 10.90 13.89 15.73
N ARG A 319 10.12 14.63 16.52
CA ARG A 319 8.66 14.69 16.41
C ARG A 319 8.17 16.12 16.19
N ARG A 320 8.52 16.70 15.05
CA ARG A 320 7.88 17.92 14.55
C ARG A 320 6.64 17.55 13.76
N GLY A 321 5.57 18.32 13.93
CA GLY A 321 4.39 18.21 13.09
C GLY A 321 4.70 18.77 11.71
N CYS A 322 4.48 17.97 10.67
CA CYS A 322 4.68 18.38 9.29
C CYS A 322 3.40 18.13 8.51
N PRO A 323 2.62 19.19 8.23
CA PRO A 323 1.46 19.08 7.38
C PRO A 323 1.88 18.93 5.90
N GLY A 324 0.95 18.50 5.06
CA GLY A 324 1.11 18.48 3.61
C GLY A 324 2.08 17.40 3.09
N ALA A 325 2.64 17.67 1.91
CA ALA A 325 3.44 16.70 1.15
C ALA A 325 4.71 16.23 1.89
N ALA A 326 5.39 17.13 2.62
CA ALA A 326 6.58 16.77 3.41
C ALA A 326 6.26 15.74 4.51
N GLY A 327 5.11 15.91 5.19
CA GLY A 327 4.65 14.94 6.20
C GLY A 327 4.29 13.60 5.60
N LYS A 328 3.58 13.59 4.47
CA LYS A 328 3.22 12.37 3.74
C LYS A 328 4.45 11.60 3.26
N GLN A 329 5.40 12.28 2.62
CA GLN A 329 6.66 11.68 2.17
C GLN A 329 7.48 11.11 3.34
N ALA A 330 7.56 11.84 4.46
CA ALA A 330 8.21 11.35 5.67
C ALA A 330 7.54 10.05 6.17
N SER A 331 6.22 9.98 6.14
CA SER A 331 5.44 8.79 6.50
C SER A 331 5.73 7.61 5.56
N MET A 332 5.71 7.85 4.25
CA MET A 332 6.03 6.83 3.24
C MET A 332 7.43 6.25 3.46
N LEU A 333 8.43 7.11 3.67
CA LEU A 333 9.80 6.65 3.91
C LEU A 333 9.90 5.84 5.20
N ARG A 334 9.32 6.32 6.29
CA ARG A 334 9.31 5.59 7.56
C ARG A 334 8.63 4.25 7.43
N SER A 335 7.56 4.16 6.65
CA SER A 335 6.90 2.89 6.39
C SER A 335 7.80 1.92 5.64
N ILE A 336 8.53 2.39 4.63
CA ILE A 336 9.50 1.55 3.91
C ILE A 336 10.54 1.04 4.90
N LEU A 337 11.14 1.93 5.68
CA LEU A 337 12.20 1.60 6.65
C LEU A 337 11.73 0.67 7.78
N ASN A 338 10.46 0.71 8.16
CA ASN A 338 9.86 -0.18 9.17
C ASN A 338 9.49 -1.58 8.63
N THR A 339 9.73 -1.86 7.35
CA THR A 339 9.47 -3.19 6.78
C THR A 339 10.49 -4.20 7.31
N ASP A 340 10.05 -5.45 7.57
CA ASP A 340 10.91 -6.50 8.15
C ASP A 340 12.18 -6.76 7.34
N GLN A 341 12.14 -6.74 6.02
CA GLN A 341 13.32 -6.88 5.17
C GLN A 341 13.18 -6.03 3.91
N ILE A 342 14.17 -5.19 3.66
CA ILE A 342 14.28 -4.35 2.46
C ILE A 342 15.41 -4.91 1.61
N ILE A 343 15.09 -5.33 0.39
CA ILE A 343 16.10 -5.71 -0.58
C ILE A 343 16.64 -4.43 -1.20
N TYR A 344 17.95 -4.35 -1.40
CA TYR A 344 18.55 -3.19 -2.08
C TYR A 344 19.51 -3.58 -3.18
N ASP A 345 19.70 -2.65 -4.11
CA ASP A 345 20.67 -2.71 -5.19
C ASP A 345 21.34 -1.36 -5.38
N VAL A 346 22.60 -1.36 -5.80
CA VAL A 346 23.34 -0.14 -6.14
C VAL A 346 23.73 -0.21 -7.60
N LYS A 347 23.16 0.68 -8.41
CA LYS A 347 23.49 0.83 -9.82
C LYS A 347 24.43 2.00 -9.99
N VAL A 348 25.49 1.84 -10.78
CA VAL A 348 26.36 2.95 -11.17
C VAL A 348 26.23 3.12 -12.67
N SER A 349 25.77 4.29 -13.09
CA SER A 349 25.68 4.65 -14.51
C SER A 349 27.06 4.84 -15.12
N ASP A 350 27.14 4.84 -16.46
CA ASP A 350 28.37 5.16 -17.20
C ASP A 350 28.92 6.56 -16.88
N LEU A 351 28.06 7.45 -16.37
CA LEU A 351 28.41 8.80 -15.93
C LEU A 351 28.90 8.86 -14.48
N GLY A 352 29.03 7.72 -13.79
CA GLY A 352 29.52 7.63 -12.42
C GLY A 352 28.50 8.04 -11.34
N VAL A 353 27.26 8.31 -11.73
CA VAL A 353 26.15 8.53 -10.79
C VAL A 353 25.75 7.18 -10.22
N ALA A 354 25.75 7.08 -8.89
CA ALA A 354 25.32 5.89 -8.17
C ALA A 354 23.88 6.06 -7.67
N GLU A 355 23.05 5.07 -7.92
CA GLU A 355 21.65 5.00 -7.52
C GLU A 355 21.44 3.80 -6.59
N LEU A 356 20.83 4.03 -5.44
CA LEU A 356 20.39 3.03 -4.49
C LEU A 356 18.90 2.77 -4.70
N GLU A 357 18.55 1.57 -5.11
CA GLU A 357 17.18 1.13 -5.29
C GLU A 357 16.76 0.23 -4.14
N LEU A 358 15.59 0.51 -3.55
CA LEU A 358 14.99 -0.28 -2.47
C LEU A 358 13.78 -1.04 -2.99
N TYR A 359 13.61 -2.29 -2.54
CA TYR A 359 12.57 -3.20 -3.02
C TYR A 359 11.90 -3.96 -1.89
N THR A 360 10.63 -4.34 -2.11
CA THR A 360 9.99 -5.33 -1.25
C THR A 360 10.64 -6.69 -1.46
N LYS A 361 10.54 -7.52 -0.42
CA LYS A 361 10.86 -8.94 -0.50
C LYS A 361 9.61 -9.70 -0.91
N GLU A 362 9.71 -10.44 -2.00
CA GLU A 362 8.64 -11.31 -2.50
C GLU A 362 8.96 -12.78 -2.21
N ALA A 363 7.94 -13.54 -1.82
CA ALA A 363 8.03 -14.99 -1.63
C ALA A 363 7.40 -15.68 -2.83
N ASN A 364 8.19 -16.44 -3.57
CA ASN A 364 7.71 -17.20 -4.71
C ASN A 364 6.98 -18.48 -4.25
N PRO A 365 6.06 -19.02 -5.06
CA PRO A 365 5.35 -20.27 -4.76
C PRO A 365 6.26 -21.48 -4.51
N ASP A 366 7.48 -21.46 -5.07
CA ASP A 366 8.50 -22.50 -4.87
C ASP A 366 9.29 -22.33 -3.56
N GLY A 367 8.92 -21.36 -2.71
CA GLY A 367 9.59 -21.01 -1.47
C GLY A 367 10.89 -20.21 -1.67
N SER A 368 11.27 -19.88 -2.90
CA SER A 368 12.37 -18.97 -3.18
C SER A 368 11.97 -17.52 -2.87
N ARG A 369 12.97 -16.64 -2.75
CA ARG A 369 12.78 -15.22 -2.47
C ARG A 369 13.24 -14.41 -3.65
N SER A 370 12.46 -13.44 -4.11
CA SER A 370 12.79 -12.53 -5.21
C SER A 370 12.67 -11.07 -4.79
N ARG A 371 13.20 -10.20 -5.66
CA ARG A 371 12.95 -8.76 -5.64
C ARG A 371 11.51 -8.53 -6.09
N GLY A 372 10.71 -7.88 -5.24
CA GLY A 372 9.33 -7.49 -5.54
C GLY A 372 9.24 -6.05 -6.06
N GLU A 373 8.21 -5.34 -5.60
CA GLU A 373 7.90 -3.95 -5.94
C GLU A 373 9.07 -2.98 -5.62
N LEU A 374 9.34 -2.05 -6.53
CA LEU A 374 10.29 -0.94 -6.31
C LEU A 374 9.69 0.06 -5.32
N LEU A 375 10.36 0.24 -4.18
CA LEU A 375 9.91 1.07 -3.07
C LEU A 375 10.43 2.51 -3.16
N ALA A 376 11.71 2.69 -3.45
CA ALA A 376 12.35 4.00 -3.51
C ALA A 376 13.65 3.95 -4.32
N ILE A 377 14.00 5.08 -4.92
CA ILE A 377 15.31 5.31 -5.55
C ILE A 377 15.97 6.49 -4.83
N PHE A 378 17.24 6.33 -4.50
CA PHE A 378 18.09 7.39 -3.99
C PHE A 378 19.29 7.60 -4.89
N THR A 379 19.73 8.84 -5.03
CA THR A 379 20.96 9.20 -5.73
C THR A 379 22.05 9.52 -4.72
N ARG A 380 23.26 9.02 -4.97
CA ARG A 380 24.42 9.32 -4.12
C ARG A 380 24.80 10.80 -4.23
N LEU A 381 24.85 11.49 -3.10
CA LEU A 381 25.42 12.84 -3.02
C LEU A 381 26.94 12.75 -3.13
N GLN A 382 27.51 13.51 -4.07
CA GLN A 382 28.96 13.67 -4.13
C GLN A 382 29.43 14.41 -2.87
N ALA A 383 30.54 13.97 -2.28
CA ALA A 383 31.20 14.75 -1.25
C ALA A 383 31.60 16.11 -1.87
N VAL A 384 30.98 17.19 -1.41
CA VAL A 384 31.44 18.55 -1.71
C VAL A 384 32.68 18.76 -0.84
N TYR A 385 33.85 18.56 -1.44
CA TYR A 385 35.16 18.77 -0.80
C TYR A 385 35.43 20.25 -0.51
#